data_AF-A0A4R9PWF0-F1
#
_entry.id   AF-A0A4R9PWF0-F1
#
_cell.length_a   1.000
_cell.length_b   1.000
_cell.length_c   1.000
_cell.angle_alpha   90.00
_cell.angle_beta   90.00
_cell.angle_gamma   90.00
#
_symmetry.space_group_name_H-M   'P 1'
#
loop_
_entity.id
_entity.type
_entity.pdbx_description
1 polymer ?
#
loop_
_entity_poly.entity_id
_entity_poly.type
_entity_poly.pdbx_seq_one_letter_code
_entity_poly.pdbx_strand_id
1 'polypeptide(L)' 'MSTSLRAHKAGEVLAALGDYQVTTGAELAATVKVSERTIYRYIRQLRAAGAPILSEAGMGYQLKRERSKREVAQP' A
#
# COMPACT_ATOMS: atom_id res chain seq x y z
N MET A 1 -15.95 -13.03 12.67
CA MET A 1 -14.72 -13.24 11.89
C MET A 1 -13.55 -12.64 12.64
N SER A 2 -12.64 -13.46 13.17
CA SER A 2 -11.47 -12.93 13.88
C SER A 2 -10.40 -12.57 12.85
N THR A 3 -10.37 -11.30 12.42
CA THR A 3 -9.31 -10.80 11.54
C THR A 3 -8.01 -10.80 12.33
N SER A 4 -7.03 -11.62 11.91
CA SER A 4 -5.73 -11.69 12.60
C SER A 4 -5.09 -10.30 12.75
N LEU A 5 -4.34 -10.07 13.84
CA LEU A 5 -3.59 -8.82 14.07
C LEU A 5 -2.75 -8.42 12.84
N ARG A 6 -2.19 -9.43 12.17
CA ARG A 6 -1.43 -9.27 10.93
C ARG A 6 -2.26 -8.67 9.80
N ALA A 7 -3.48 -9.17 9.60
CA ALA A 7 -4.39 -8.66 8.58
C ALA A 7 -4.87 -7.24 8.91
N HIS A 8 -5.12 -6.95 10.19
CA HIS A 8 -5.41 -5.58 10.64
C HIS A 8 -4.27 -4.62 10.31
N LYS A 9 -3.04 -4.98 10.68
CA LYS A 9 -1.83 -4.17 10.44
C LYS A 9 -1.51 -4.01 8.95
N ALA A 10 -1.80 -5.01 8.12
CA ALA A 10 -1.71 -4.86 6.67
C ALA A 10 -2.72 -3.83 6.14
N GLY A 11 -3.93 -3.77 6.71
CA GLY A 11 -4.91 -2.72 6.41
C GLY A 11 -4.41 -1.32 6.77
N GLU A 12 -3.72 -1.16 7.90
CA GLU A 12 -3.10 0.11 8.30
C GLU A 12 -2.05 0.58 7.27
N VAL A 13 -1.24 -0.34 6.72
CA VAL A 13 -0.30 -0.02 5.63
C VAL A 13 -1.04 0.48 4.38
N LEU A 14 -2.15 -0.16 4.02
CA LEU A 14 -2.95 0.26 2.87
C LEU A 14 -3.57 1.66 3.08
N ALA A 15 -4.07 1.93 4.29
CA ALA A 15 -4.61 3.23 4.65
C ALA A 15 -3.53 4.32 4.61
N ALA A 16 -2.31 4.02 5.06
CA ALA A 16 -1.18 4.96 5.01
C ALA A 16 -0.77 5.35 3.57
N LEU A 17 -1.05 4.50 2.58
CA LEU A 17 -0.81 4.80 1.15
C LEU A 17 -2.00 5.48 0.45
N GLY A 18 -3.08 5.76 1.18
CA GLY A 18 -4.36 6.23 0.64
C GLY A 18 -4.34 7.64 0.03
N ASP A 19 -3.29 8.42 0.29
CA ASP A 19 -3.07 9.75 -0.31
C ASP A 19 -2.50 9.68 -1.73
N TYR A 20 -2.18 8.47 -2.22
CA TYR A 20 -1.54 8.23 -3.51
C TYR A 20 -0.20 8.98 -3.65
N GLN A 21 0.52 9.25 -2.56
CA GLN A 21 1.89 9.76 -2.59
C GLN A 21 2.90 8.63 -2.42
N VAL A 22 4.15 8.91 -2.82
CA VAL A 22 5.25 7.98 -2.57
C VAL A 22 5.61 8.07 -1.08
N THR A 23 5.55 6.95 -0.39
CA THR A 23 5.90 6.82 1.03
C THR A 23 6.98 5.75 1.18
N THR A 24 8.06 6.07 1.89
CA THR A 24 9.18 5.15 2.11
C THR A 24 8.79 4.00 3.03
N GLY A 25 9.54 2.89 2.96
CA GLY A 25 9.37 1.77 3.89
C GLY A 25 9.55 2.18 5.35
N ALA A 26 10.49 3.09 5.62
CA ALA A 26 10.78 3.62 6.95
C ALA A 26 9.62 4.47 7.50
N GLU A 27 9.01 5.34 6.69
CA GLU A 27 7.85 6.14 7.09
C GLU A 27 6.62 5.28 7.38
N LEU A 28 6.38 4.26 6.55
CA LEU A 28 5.32 3.28 6.80
C LEU A 28 5.57 2.50 8.09
N ALA A 29 6.82 2.08 8.32
CA ALA A 29 7.23 1.37 9.52
C ALA A 29 7.00 2.20 10.78
N ALA A 30 7.38 3.47 10.76
CA ALA A 30 7.15 4.42 11.84
C ALA A 30 5.64 4.65 12.09
N THR A 31 4.87 4.87 11.02
CA THR A 31 3.42 5.12 11.07
C THR A 31 2.66 3.93 11.66
N VAL A 32 2.95 2.72 11.18
CA VAL A 32 2.24 1.48 11.56
C VAL A 32 2.83 0.85 12.84
N LYS A 33 3.97 1.37 13.32
CA LYS A 33 4.73 0.91 14.49
C LYS A 33 5.20 -0.54 14.35
N VAL A 34 5.83 -0.85 13.22
CA VAL A 34 6.41 -2.16 12.91
C VAL A 34 7.79 -1.98 12.27
N SER A 35 8.54 -3.06 12.10
CA SER A 35 9.82 -2.98 11.37
C SER A 35 9.62 -2.81 9.86
N GLU A 36 10.60 -2.25 9.16
CA GLU A 36 10.61 -2.20 7.69
C GLU A 36 10.47 -3.60 7.07
N ARG A 37 11.13 -4.61 7.63
CA ARG A 37 10.96 -6.03 7.25
C ARG A 37 9.49 -6.46 7.28
N THR A 38 8.72 -5.97 8.24
CA THR A 38 7.29 -6.25 8.36
C THR A 38 6.50 -5.50 7.29
N ILE A 39 6.85 -4.25 6.99
CA ILE A 39 6.28 -3.50 5.86
C ILE A 39 6.47 -4.25 4.56
N TYR A 40 7.70 -4.69 4.22
CA TYR A 40 7.95 -5.48 3.01
C TYR A 40 7.04 -6.72 2.92
N ARG A 41 6.80 -7.41 4.06
CA ARG A 41 5.91 -8.58 4.10
C ARG A 41 4.44 -8.20 3.94
N TYR A 42 3.98 -7.10 4.54
CA TYR A 42 2.61 -6.60 4.37
C TYR A 42 2.35 -6.14 2.93
N ILE A 43 3.27 -5.40 2.33
CA ILE A 43 3.18 -5.00 0.92
C ILE A 43 3.09 -6.24 0.02
N ARG A 44 3.94 -7.26 0.24
CA ARG A 44 3.87 -8.52 -0.51
C ARG A 44 2.51 -9.22 -0.36
N GLN A 45 1.93 -9.22 0.85
CA GLN A 45 0.61 -9.80 1.08
C GLN A 45 -0.51 -9.01 0.42
N LEU A 46 -0.49 -7.69 0.55
CA LEU A 46 -1.49 -6.80 -0.04
C LEU A 46 -1.49 -6.94 -1.57
N ARG A 47 -0.31 -6.99 -2.19
CA ARG A 47 -0.18 -7.26 -3.63
C ARG A 47 -0.71 -8.63 -4.03
N ALA A 48 -0.38 -9.67 -3.26
CA ALA A 48 -0.92 -11.01 -3.50
C ALA A 48 -2.46 -11.05 -3.35
N ALA A 49 -3.03 -10.14 -2.55
CA ALA A 49 -4.47 -9.94 -2.42
C ALA A 49 -5.07 -8.98 -3.46
N GLY A 50 -4.28 -8.47 -4.42
CA GLY A 50 -4.74 -7.63 -5.52
C GLY A 50 -4.66 -6.11 -5.28
N ALA A 51 -4.08 -5.64 -4.18
CA ALA A 51 -3.90 -4.21 -3.96
C ALA A 51 -2.96 -3.60 -5.03
N PRO A 52 -3.35 -2.50 -5.71
CA PRO A 52 -2.59 -1.93 -6.81
C PRO A 52 -1.43 -1.04 -6.31
N ILE A 53 -0.54 -1.62 -5.51
CA ILE A 53 0.60 -0.93 -4.90
C ILE A 53 1.79 -0.94 -5.85
N LEU A 54 2.32 0.22 -6.18
CA LEU A 54 3.59 0.43 -6.88
C LEU A 54 4.75 0.42 -5.87
N SER A 55 5.93 -0.01 -6.33
CA SER A 55 7.14 0.01 -5.51
C SER A 55 8.35 0.19 -6.40
N GLU A 56 9.26 1.06 -5.99
CA GLU A 56 10.55 1.23 -6.65
C GLU A 56 11.67 1.14 -5.61
N ALA A 57 12.69 0.35 -5.92
CA ALA A 57 13.80 0.10 -5.00
C ALA A 57 14.49 1.44 -4.69
N GLY A 58 14.55 1.78 -3.41
CA GLY A 58 15.12 3.04 -2.94
C GLY A 58 14.18 4.25 -2.98
N MET A 59 12.98 4.16 -3.54
CA MET A 59 12.00 5.27 -3.53
C MET A 59 10.83 5.06 -2.56
N GLY A 60 10.35 3.82 -2.40
CA GLY A 60 9.23 3.51 -1.51
C GLY A 60 8.02 2.93 -2.24
N TYR A 61 6.83 3.24 -1.74
CA TYR A 61 5.55 2.64 -2.12
C TYR A 61 4.50 3.69 -2.39
N GLN A 62 3.56 3.39 -3.29
CA GLN A 62 2.45 4.28 -3.62
C GLN A 62 1.26 3.43 -4.08
N LEU A 63 0.02 3.86 -3.82
CA LEU A 63 -1.12 3.29 -4.53
C LEU A 63 -1.23 3.82 -5.95
N LYS A 64 -1.43 2.93 -6.92
CA LYS A 64 -1.77 3.33 -8.28
C LYS A 64 -3.11 4.05 -8.24
N ARG A 65 -3.15 5.29 -8.74
CA ARG A 65 -4.42 5.96 -9.03
C ARG A 65 -5.13 5.13 -10.10
N GLU A 66 -6.27 4.55 -9.74
CA GLU A 66 -7.21 4.06 -10.73
C GLU A 66 -7.72 5.32 -11.45
N ARG A 67 -7.22 5.59 -12.67
CA ARG A 67 -7.77 6.65 -13.51
C ARG A 67 -9.21 6.24 -13.72
N SER A 68 -10.14 6.88 -13.00
CA SER A 68 -11.56 6.56 -13.13
C SER A 68 -11.89 6.62 -14.61
N LYS A 69 -12.46 5.52 -15.10
CA LYS A 69 -12.91 5.35 -16.47
C LYS A 69 -14.00 6.40 -16.77
N ARG A 70 -13.59 7.63 -17.08
CA ARG A 70 -14.40 8.75 -17.59
C ARG A 70 -13.51 9.65 -18.45
N GLU A 71 -12.85 9.06 -19.45
CA GLU A 71 -12.27 9.85 -20.54
C GLU A 71 -11.98 8.96 -21.74
N VAL A 72 -12.98 8.17 -22.16
CA VAL A 72 -13.01 7.62 -23.52
C VAL A 72 -14.46 7.65 -24.01
N ALA A 73 -15.00 8.86 -24.11
CA ALA A 73 -15.95 9.18 -25.17
C ALA A 73 -15.20 10.19 -26.05
N GLN A 74 -14.42 9.61 -26.96
CA GLN A 74 -13.72 10.28 -28.05
C GLN A 74 -14.74 10.73 -29.12
N PRO A 75 -14.32 11.57 -30.09
CA PRO A 75 -15.01 12.77 -30.60
C PRO A 75 -16.26 12.54 -31.45
#